data_AF-A0A1F9Z8J9-F1
#
_entry.id   AF-A0A1F9Z8J9-F1
#
_cell.length_a   1.000
_cell.length_b   1.000
_cell.length_c   1.000
_cell.angle_alpha   90.00
_cell.angle_beta   90.00
_cell.angle_gamma   90.00
#
_symmetry.space_group_name_H-M   'P 1'
#
loop_
_entity.id
_entity.type
_entity.pdbx_description
1 polymer ?
#
loop_
_entity_poly.entity_id
_entity_poly.type
_entity_poly.pdbx_seq_one_letter_code
_entity_poly.pdbx_strand_id
1 'polypeptide(L)'
;MVGRCPECAAELPDDAGRVCPRCGYSLQTPAVSKVGVGIMFLGLLLLGGYLLGPENLGLRSGWMPADLADLAIANFGLLLVGTFLLGMLLVAAGALKARAERAAVAA
;
A
#
# COMPACT_ATOMS: atom_id res chain seq x y z
N MET A 1 4.50 -17.45 -22.51
CA MET A 1 4.59 -18.58 -21.55
C MET A 1 3.21 -18.69 -20.94
N VAL A 2 2.46 -19.74 -21.27
CA VAL A 2 1.07 -19.89 -20.78
C VAL A 2 1.11 -19.99 -19.24
N GLY A 3 0.62 -18.97 -18.56
CA GLY A 3 0.48 -19.01 -17.11
C GLY A 3 -0.59 -20.04 -16.75
N ARG A 4 -0.33 -20.90 -15.76
CA ARG A 4 -1.41 -21.70 -15.15
C ARG A 4 -1.85 -21.03 -13.85
N CYS A 5 -3.14 -21.10 -13.56
CA CYS A 5 -3.65 -20.58 -12.30
C CYS A 5 -3.06 -21.42 -11.15
N PRO A 6 -2.50 -20.81 -10.09
CA PRO A 6 -1.94 -21.57 -8.97
C PRO A 6 -3.01 -22.35 -8.18
N GLU A 7 -4.26 -21.87 -8.21
CA GLU A 7 -5.36 -22.47 -7.46
C GLU A 7 -6.04 -23.62 -8.24
N CYS A 8 -6.41 -23.38 -9.50
CA CYS A 8 -7.25 -24.29 -10.29
C CYS A 8 -6.52 -24.97 -11.45
N ALA A 9 -5.22 -24.68 -11.63
CA ALA A 9 -4.36 -25.19 -12.72
C ALA A 9 -4.90 -24.96 -14.15
N ALA A 10 -5.97 -24.18 -14.32
CA ALA A 10 -6.52 -23.83 -15.62
C ALA A 10 -5.50 -23.02 -16.42
N GLU A 11 -5.46 -23.25 -17.73
CA GLU A 11 -4.67 -22.47 -18.66
C GLU A 11 -5.22 -21.05 -18.74
N LEU A 12 -4.38 -20.06 -18.41
CA LEU A 12 -4.73 -18.65 -18.54
C LEU A 12 -4.52 -18.22 -19.99
N PRO A 13 -5.47 -17.48 -20.59
CA PRO A 13 -5.22 -16.82 -21.86
C PRO A 13 -4.05 -15.84 -21.75
N ASP A 14 -3.34 -15.56 -22.84
CA ASP A 14 -2.14 -14.68 -22.85
C ASP A 14 -2.47 -13.24 -22.38
N ASP A 15 -3.74 -12.85 -22.45
CA ASP A 15 -4.38 -11.62 -21.99
C ASP A 15 -5.15 -11.79 -20.66
N ALA A 16 -4.79 -12.79 -19.85
CA ALA A 16 -5.43 -13.02 -18.57
C ALA A 16 -5.46 -11.74 -17.70
N GLY A 17 -6.69 -11.31 -17.42
CA GLY A 17 -6.97 -10.17 -16.54
C GLY A 17 -6.47 -10.40 -15.11
N ARG A 18 -6.69 -9.41 -14.23
CA ARG A 18 -6.27 -9.46 -12.82
C ARG A 18 -6.85 -10.63 -12.02
N VAL A 19 -7.89 -11.30 -12.54
CA VAL A 19 -8.64 -12.37 -11.88
C VAL A 19 -8.80 -13.56 -12.85
N CYS A 20 -8.62 -14.78 -12.35
CA CYS A 20 -8.82 -15.99 -13.14
C CYS A 20 -10.32 -16.16 -13.47
N PRO A 21 -10.71 -16.32 -14.75
CA PRO A 21 -12.11 -16.44 -15.14
C PRO A 21 -12.76 -17.76 -14.72
N ARG A 22 -11.98 -18.81 -14.40
CA ARG A 22 -12.51 -20.12 -13.99
C ARG A 22 -12.77 -20.26 -12.50
N CYS A 23 -11.93 -19.67 -11.65
CA CYS A 23 -12.02 -19.85 -10.20
C CYS A 23 -12.11 -18.53 -9.40
N GLY A 24 -12.02 -17.36 -10.06
CA GLY A 24 -12.06 -16.07 -9.38
C GLY A 24 -10.81 -15.71 -8.57
N TYR A 25 -9.72 -16.48 -8.72
CA TYR A 25 -8.46 -16.23 -8.03
C TYR A 25 -7.79 -14.94 -8.55
N SER A 26 -7.38 -14.03 -7.66
CA SER A 26 -6.68 -12.80 -8.06
C SER A 26 -5.21 -13.08 -8.37
N LEU A 27 -4.85 -13.00 -9.64
CA LEU A 27 -3.51 -13.30 -10.16
C LEU A 27 -2.54 -12.13 -9.99
N GLN A 28 -3.06 -10.90 -9.90
CA GLN A 28 -2.29 -9.70 -9.62
C GLN A 28 -2.80 -9.01 -8.35
N THR A 29 -1.89 -8.75 -7.41
CA THR A 29 -2.15 -7.77 -6.35
C THR A 29 -2.35 -6.40 -6.98
N PRO A 30 -3.44 -5.69 -6.70
CA PRO A 30 -3.67 -4.37 -7.28
C PRO A 30 -2.54 -3.43 -6.88
N ALA A 31 -2.02 -2.64 -7.83
CA ALA A 31 -0.92 -1.70 -7.59
C ALA A 31 -1.19 -0.77 -6.39
N VAL A 32 -2.46 -0.41 -6.18
CA VAL A 32 -2.93 0.41 -5.04
C VAL A 32 -2.65 -0.27 -3.70
N SER A 33 -2.79 -1.60 -3.59
CA SER A 33 -2.44 -2.32 -2.36
C SER A 33 -0.93 -2.37 -2.12
N LYS A 34 -0.11 -2.47 -3.18
CA LYS A 34 1.36 -2.39 -3.04
C LYS A 34 1.79 -1.00 -2.52
N VAL A 35 1.19 0.07 -3.04
CA VAL A 35 1.45 1.44 -2.58
C VAL A 35 0.98 1.62 -1.13
N GLY A 36 -0.20 1.11 -0.78
CA GLY A 36 -0.71 1.15 0.59
C GLY A 36 0.21 0.45 1.59
N VAL A 37 0.74 -0.73 1.25
CA VAL A 37 1.72 -1.45 2.08
C VAL A 37 3.03 -0.65 2.23
N GLY A 38 3.51 -0.01 1.16
CA GLY A 38 4.69 0.86 1.22
C GLY A 38 4.49 2.04 2.17
N ILE A 39 3.32 2.68 2.13
CA ILE A 39 2.98 3.79 3.03
C ILE A 39 2.86 3.33 4.48
N MET A 40 2.32 2.13 4.74
CA MET A 40 2.31 1.55 6.08
C MET A 40 3.71 1.28 6.63
N PHE A 41 4.63 0.79 5.78
CA PHE A 41 6.04 0.64 6.14
C PHE A 41 6.70 1.98 6.48
N LEU A 42 6.39 3.03 5.72
CA LEU A 42 6.84 4.38 6.04
C LEU A 42 6.29 4.84 7.41
N GLY A 43 5.01 4.58 7.69
CA GLY A 43 4.40 4.84 8.99
C GLY A 43 5.10 4.11 10.14
N LEU A 44 5.54 2.86 9.94
CA LEU A 44 6.35 2.10 10.90
C LEU A 44 7.71 2.76 11.16
N LEU A 45 8.40 3.26 10.12
CA LEU A 45 9.65 3.99 10.29
C LEU A 45 9.45 5.31 11.06
N LEU A 46 8.37 6.04 10.74
CA LEU A 46 7.95 7.23 11.48
C LEU A 46 7.68 6.88 12.96
N LEU A 47 7.03 5.76 13.25
CA LEU A 47 6.80 5.30 14.62
C LEU A 47 8.10 4.97 15.36
N GLY A 48 9.06 4.34 14.70
CA GLY A 48 10.42 4.20 15.24
C GLY A 48 11.02 5.56 15.59
N GLY A 49 10.91 6.53 14.67
CA GLY A 49 11.31 7.91 14.91
C GLY A 49 10.63 8.60 16.09
N TYR A 50 9.33 8.35 16.29
CA TYR A 50 8.59 8.86 17.44
C TYR A 50 9.17 8.34 18.76
N LEU A 51 9.43 7.03 18.82
CA LEU A 51 9.91 6.34 20.02
C LEU A 51 11.36 6.73 20.37
N LEU A 52 12.20 6.99 19.36
CA LEU A 52 13.58 7.44 19.52
C LEU A 52 13.69 8.97 19.75
N GLY A 53 12.60 9.71 19.62
CA GLY A 53 12.57 11.17 19.64
C GLY A 53 12.72 11.75 18.22
N PRO A 54 11.76 12.57 17.74
CA PRO A 54 11.76 13.06 16.37
C PRO A 54 12.95 13.98 16.05
N GLU A 55 13.55 14.60 17.07
CA GLU A 55 14.81 15.35 16.94
C GLU A 55 16.02 14.49 16.54
N ASN A 56 15.98 13.17 16.78
CA ASN A 56 17.06 12.24 16.42
C ASN A 56 16.94 11.66 15.01
N LEU A 57 15.88 12.01 14.25
CA LEU A 57 15.66 11.52 12.88
C LEU A 57 16.57 12.17 11.83
N GLY A 58 17.45 13.10 12.23
CA GLY A 58 18.33 13.79 11.28
C GLY A 58 17.58 14.69 10.29
N LEU A 59 16.33 15.07 10.59
CA LEU A 59 15.51 15.95 9.74
C LEU A 59 16.16 17.34 9.53
N ARG A 60 17.08 17.73 10.42
CA ARG A 60 17.89 18.96 10.31
C ARG A 60 19.22 18.78 9.54
N SER A 61 19.46 17.63 8.91
CA SER A 61 20.72 17.32 8.17
C SER A 61 20.93 18.09 6.86
N GLY A 62 20.21 19.20 6.64
CA GLY A 62 20.41 20.11 5.51
C GLY A 62 19.68 19.74 4.22
N TRP A 63 19.09 18.54 4.13
CA TRP A 63 18.26 18.12 2.99
C TRP A 63 16.83 18.72 3.03
N MET A 64 16.30 19.02 4.21
CA MET A 64 14.95 19.55 4.40
C MET A 64 15.01 20.99 4.94
N PRO A 65 14.20 21.93 4.41
CA PRO A 65 14.18 23.29 4.91
C PRO A 65 13.68 23.30 6.36
N ALA A 66 14.31 24.15 7.18
CA ALA A 66 14.10 24.17 8.63
C ALA A 66 12.63 24.36 9.03
N ASP A 67 11.88 25.18 8.30
CA ASP A 67 10.46 25.42 8.56
C ASP A 67 9.60 24.16 8.40
N LEU A 68 9.90 23.32 7.38
CA LEU A 68 9.20 22.05 7.19
C LEU A 68 9.62 21.01 8.24
N ALA A 69 10.89 21.03 8.65
CA ALA A 69 11.38 20.14 9.70
C ALA A 69 10.72 20.47 11.05
N ASP A 70 10.64 21.75 11.43
CA ASP A 70 9.98 22.17 12.67
C ASP A 70 8.47 21.91 12.62
N LEU A 71 7.81 22.13 11.47
CA LEU A 71 6.40 21.80 11.30
C LEU A 71 6.15 20.28 11.41
N ALA A 72 7.04 19.46 10.84
CA ALA A 72 6.95 18.02 10.88
C ALA A 72 7.20 17.46 12.29
N ILE A 73 8.13 18.04 13.04
CA ILE A 73 8.39 17.68 14.44
C ILE A 73 7.21 18.10 15.33
N ALA A 74 6.72 19.34 15.17
CA ALA A 74 5.60 19.86 15.95
C ALA A 74 4.29 19.08 15.71
N ASN A 75 4.07 18.60 14.48
CA ASN A 75 2.88 17.84 14.09
C ASN A 75 3.17 16.35 13.86
N PHE A 76 4.26 15.83 14.44
CA PHE A 76 4.74 14.48 14.14
C PHE A 76 3.68 13.42 14.41
N GLY A 77 2.93 13.55 15.51
CA GLY A 77 1.81 12.67 15.84
C GLY A 77 0.71 12.68 14.77
N LEU A 78 0.36 13.85 14.23
CA LEU A 78 -0.62 14.00 13.15
C LEU A 78 -0.10 13.38 11.84
N LEU A 79 1.17 13.58 11.52
CA LEU A 79 1.85 12.95 10.37
C LEU A 79 1.83 11.43 10.46
N LEU A 80 2.10 10.90 11.65
CA LEU A 80 2.11 9.46 11.92
C LEU A 80 0.71 8.86 11.77
N VAL A 81 -0.30 9.47 12.40
CA VAL A 81 -1.69 9.04 12.25
C VAL A 81 -2.16 9.18 10.79
N GLY A 82 -1.80 10.28 10.13
CA GLY A 82 -2.16 10.56 8.73
C GLY A 82 -1.56 9.53 7.76
N THR A 83 -0.29 9.16 7.92
CA THR A 83 0.35 8.14 7.07
C THR A 83 -0.26 6.76 7.27
N PHE A 84 -0.55 6.36 8.52
CA PHE A 84 -1.25 5.10 8.78
C PHE A 84 -2.68 5.07 8.22
N LEU A 85 -3.45 6.16 8.40
CA LEU A 85 -4.81 6.27 7.86
C LEU A 85 -4.81 6.22 6.33
N LEU A 86 -3.90 6.95 5.68
CA LEU A 86 -3.74 6.94 4.24
C LEU A 86 -3.37 5.53 3.73
N GLY A 87 -2.44 4.86 4.40
CA GLY A 87 -2.05 3.48 4.11
C GLY A 87 -3.22 2.50 4.20
N MET A 88 -3.98 2.55 5.31
CA MET A 88 -5.20 1.74 5.48
C MET A 88 -6.24 2.01 4.40
N LEU A 89 -6.45 3.29 4.05
CA LEU A 89 -7.46 3.67 3.05
C LEU A 89 -7.10 3.16 1.65
N LEU A 90 -5.82 3.21 1.28
CA LEU A 90 -5.34 2.66 0.01
C LEU A 90 -5.43 1.13 -0.04
N VAL A 91 -5.11 0.44 1.07
CA VAL A 91 -5.29 -1.01 1.17
C VAL A 91 -6.78 -1.37 1.04
N ALA A 92 -7.67 -0.65 1.73
CA ALA A 92 -9.11 -0.85 1.65
C ALA A 92 -9.66 -0.59 0.23
N ALA A 93 -9.22 0.48 -0.43
CA ALA A 93 -9.59 0.77 -1.81
C ALA A 93 -9.11 -0.32 -2.77
N GLY A 94 -7.89 -0.84 -2.59
CA GLY A 94 -7.37 -1.98 -3.33
C GLY A 94 -8.20 -3.25 -3.12
N ALA A 95 -8.62 -3.53 -1.89
CA ALA A 95 -9.48 -4.66 -1.56
C ALA A 95 -10.89 -4.53 -2.18
N LEU A 96 -11.49 -3.33 -2.15
CA LEU A 96 -12.77 -3.06 -2.80
C LEU A 96 -12.68 -3.22 -4.32
N LYS A 97 -11.60 -2.72 -4.93
CA LYS A 97 -11.36 -2.90 -6.38
C LYS A 97 -11.23 -4.38 -6.74
N ALA A 98 -10.47 -5.16 -5.95
CA ALA A 98 -10.36 -6.59 -6.16
C ALA A 98 -11.72 -7.31 -6.01
N ARG A 99 -12.57 -6.87 -5.07
CA ARG A 99 -13.94 -7.39 -4.93
C ARG A 99 -14.84 -7.02 -6.12
N ALA A 100 -14.77 -5.80 -6.61
CA ALA A 100 -15.53 -5.36 -7.79
C ALA A 100 -15.13 -6.14 -9.05
N GLU A 101 -13.83 -6.37 -9.25
CA GLU A 101 -13.32 -7.18 -10.36
C GLU A 101 -13.77 -8.66 -10.26
N ARG A 102 -13.82 -9.22 -9.05
CA ARG A 102 -14.38 -10.57 -8.82
C ARG A 102 -15.90 -10.62 -9.08
N ALA A 103 -16.64 -9.60 -8.67
CA ALA A 103 -18.08 -9.53 -8.87
C ALA A 103 -18.44 -9.37 -10.36
N ALA A 104 -17.66 -8.62 -11.13
CA ALA A 104 -17.86 -8.44 -12.57
C ALA A 104 -17.61 -9.71 -13.39
N VAL A 105 -16.77 -10.62 -12.91
CA VAL A 105 -16.50 -11.92 -13.56
C VAL A 105 -17.50 -13.01 -13.14
N ALA A 106 -18.18 -12.81 -12.00
CA ALA A 106 -19.21 -13.74 -11.51
C ALA A 106 -20.62 -13.45 -12.03
N ALA A 107 -20.82 -12.30 -12.70
CA ALA A 107 -22.07 -11.89 -13.35
C ALA A 107 -22.05 -12.26 -14.84
#